data_AF-A0A9W7HKS0-F1
#
_entry.id   AF-A0A9W7HKS0-F1
#
_cell.length_a   1.000
_cell.length_b   1.000
_cell.length_c   1.000
_cell.angle_alpha   90.00
_cell.angle_beta   90.00
_cell.angle_gamma   90.00
#
_symmetry.space_group_name_H-M   'P 1'
#
loop_
_entity.id
_entity.type
_entity.pdbx_description
1 polymer ?
#
loop_
_entity_poly.entity_id
_entity_poly.type
_entity_poly.pdbx_seq_one_letter_code
_entity_poly.pdbx_strand_id
1 'polypeptide(L)'
;MGVNLWGCDDGKMGDVSSMEIWWLINIRASLIALLFISLFHFSKKFYVRFLTPSSSSSSSSLLSSASSPISNRDSRSRIPEIVNASDLKFLIDNLDEKCNEDEKWENVIDKKNNFLSYRAKCCKPKDRPLKYLSTTVFESCSPDLLRDFYMDNVYRRQWDKTVIDHMQLQVEATTGIEIGRTVKKFPLLTPREYILAWRLWEGRDRSFYCFIKECEHPSAPRQKKYVRVEYFRSGWQIRKVPGRDASEIRMFHQEDAGLNVEMAKLAFAKGIWTYLCKMDNALRNYPVTNHPPTGSSVSAATLMRKVPPDLDARTGTPFSSVSGLVASDDESMKKKLLRRPSKKFVAKSLLLLGGVIYLSRAHSALGGKVTVAYILTKLRKRGDSSSQSSPS
;
A
#
# COMPACT_ATOMS: atom_id res chain seq x y z
N MET A 1 4.97 -4.70 80.53
CA MET A 1 6.30 -4.70 81.17
C MET A 1 7.17 -5.67 80.38
N GLY A 2 8.28 -5.34 79.73
CA GLY A 2 9.01 -4.09 79.47
C GLY A 2 9.83 -4.30 78.15
N VAL A 3 10.02 -3.29 77.30
CA VAL A 3 11.27 -2.48 77.17
C VAL A 3 12.56 -3.26 77.51
N ASN A 4 13.64 -3.28 76.72
CA ASN A 4 14.09 -2.54 75.53
C ASN A 4 15.36 -3.25 74.98
N LEU A 5 15.83 -2.82 73.79
CA LEU A 5 17.22 -2.82 73.22
C LEU A 5 17.23 -3.34 71.76
N TRP A 6 17.91 -2.75 70.76
CA TRP A 6 18.52 -1.43 70.49
C TRP A 6 19.07 -1.49 69.03
N GLY A 7 19.24 -0.34 68.37
CA GLY A 7 20.07 -0.15 67.15
C GLY A 7 19.31 0.48 65.95
N CYS A 8 19.24 1.83 65.84
CA CYS A 8 20.18 2.76 65.15
C CYS A 8 20.25 2.54 63.62
N ASP A 9 20.19 3.54 62.72
CA ASP A 9 20.03 4.99 62.85
C ASP A 9 19.76 5.63 61.46
N ASP A 10 19.33 6.89 61.52
CA ASP A 10 19.57 8.00 60.59
C ASP A 10 18.81 8.17 59.26
N GLY A 11 18.04 9.27 59.23
CA GLY A 11 17.60 9.97 58.04
C GLY A 11 18.63 11.01 57.53
N LYS A 12 18.40 11.50 56.30
CA LYS A 12 19.08 12.70 55.78
C LYS A 12 18.14 13.57 54.94
N MET A 13 18.29 14.88 55.20
CA MET A 13 17.68 16.06 54.56
C MET A 13 17.70 16.03 53.03
N GLY A 14 16.61 16.48 52.40
CA GLY A 14 16.46 16.68 50.95
C GLY A 14 17.12 17.95 50.45
N ASP A 15 17.74 17.84 49.27
CA ASP A 15 18.63 18.84 48.67
C ASP A 15 17.93 19.60 47.52
N VAL A 16 17.68 20.89 47.73
CA VAL A 16 17.04 21.85 46.80
C VAL A 16 17.87 22.06 45.52
N SER A 17 19.16 21.69 45.56
CA SER A 17 20.13 21.79 44.46
C SER A 17 19.72 21.02 43.19
N SER A 18 19.00 19.91 43.33
CA SER A 18 18.65 19.05 42.19
C SER A 18 17.65 19.72 41.23
N MET A 19 16.72 20.54 41.73
CA MET A 19 15.63 21.08 40.91
C MET A 19 16.11 22.22 39.98
N GLU A 20 17.04 23.06 40.46
CA GLU A 20 17.67 24.14 39.68
C GLU A 20 18.51 23.59 38.52
N ILE A 21 19.25 22.50 38.76
CA ILE A 21 20.08 21.84 37.74
C ILE A 21 19.22 21.25 36.62
N TRP A 22 18.09 20.63 36.97
CA TRP A 22 17.14 20.11 35.99
C TRP A 22 16.46 21.22 35.17
N TRP A 23 16.21 22.38 35.78
CA TRP A 23 15.68 23.55 35.10
C TRP A 23 16.67 24.13 34.08
N LEU A 24 17.95 24.27 34.48
CA LEU A 24 19.04 24.74 33.61
C LEU A 24 19.29 23.80 32.42
N ILE A 25 19.20 22.48 32.63
CA ILE A 25 19.36 21.49 31.56
C ILE A 25 18.22 21.57 30.54
N ASN A 26 16.97 21.73 31.00
CA ASN A 26 15.80 21.85 30.12
C ASN A 26 15.80 23.16 29.31
N ILE A 27 16.25 24.28 29.90
CA ILE A 27 16.43 25.53 29.17
C ILE A 27 17.48 25.37 28.07
N ARG A 28 18.64 24.77 28.39
CA ARG A 28 19.72 24.55 27.41
C ARG A 28 19.27 23.64 26.27
N ALA A 29 18.54 22.57 26.56
CA ALA A 29 17.98 21.68 25.53
C ALA A 29 16.97 22.41 24.62
N SER A 30 16.13 23.27 25.20
CA SER A 30 15.14 24.06 24.46
C SER A 30 15.80 25.11 23.57
N LEU A 31 16.84 25.79 24.07
CA LEU A 31 17.61 26.76 23.28
C LEU A 31 18.36 26.09 22.12
N ILE A 32 18.94 24.90 22.34
CA ILE A 32 19.58 24.11 21.28
C ILE A 32 18.56 23.71 20.22
N ALA A 33 17.36 23.24 20.61
CA ALA A 33 16.30 22.87 19.67
C ALA A 33 15.83 24.07 18.84
N LEU A 34 15.65 25.24 19.45
CA LEU A 34 15.29 26.47 18.75
C LEU A 34 16.40 26.95 17.80
N LEU A 35 17.67 26.76 18.16
CA LEU A 35 18.82 27.08 17.31
C LEU A 35 18.85 26.16 16.07
N PHE A 36 18.58 24.86 16.23
CA PHE A 36 18.45 23.92 15.10
C PHE A 36 17.27 24.25 14.19
N ILE A 37 16.12 24.62 14.76
CA ILE A 37 14.94 25.06 13.98
C ILE A 37 15.27 26.34 13.20
N SER A 38 15.92 27.31 13.84
CA SER A 38 16.35 28.56 13.20
C SER A 38 17.34 28.31 12.05
N LEU A 39 18.39 27.51 12.27
CA LEU A 39 19.35 27.11 11.23
C LEU A 39 18.68 26.36 10.07
N PHE A 40 17.67 25.54 10.36
CA PHE A 40 16.88 24.85 9.33
C PHE A 40 16.00 25.81 8.51
N HIS A 41 15.43 26.84 9.13
CA HIS A 41 14.67 27.87 8.42
C HIS A 41 15.56 28.84 7.62
N PHE A 42 16.75 29.17 8.12
CA PHE A 42 17.73 30.00 7.42
C PHE A 42 18.34 29.28 6.21
N SER A 43 18.64 27.98 6.32
CA SER A 43 19.11 27.16 5.18
C SER A 43 18.06 27.01 4.08
N LYS A 44 16.76 26.93 4.43
CA LYS A 44 15.67 26.98 3.43
C LYS A 44 15.57 28.33 2.71
N LYS A 45 15.77 29.46 3.40
CA LYS A 45 15.76 30.79 2.75
C LYS A 45 16.98 31.02 1.86
N PHE A 46 18.12 30.41 2.16
CA PHE A 46 19.32 30.50 1.32
C PHE A 46 19.22 29.64 0.05
N TYR A 47 18.57 28.46 0.13
CA TYR A 47 18.36 27.59 -1.04
C TYR A 47 17.39 28.16 -2.08
N VAL A 48 16.45 29.03 -1.67
CA VAL A 48 15.47 29.66 -2.57
C VAL A 48 16.06 30.88 -3.30
N ARG A 49 17.23 31.39 -2.88
CA ARG A 49 17.86 32.57 -3.48
C ARG A 49 18.97 32.28 -4.50
N PHE A 50 19.36 31.01 -4.68
CA PHE A 50 20.47 30.59 -5.56
C PHE A 50 20.07 29.74 -6.78
N LEU A 51 18.77 29.65 -7.08
CA LEU A 51 18.28 28.98 -8.30
C LEU A 51 17.36 29.91 -9.09
N THR A 52 17.96 30.97 -9.63
CA THR A 52 17.43 31.71 -10.78
C THR A 52 18.47 31.64 -11.88
N PRO A 53 18.27 30.85 -12.95
CA PRO A 53 19.04 30.99 -14.18
C PRO A 53 18.42 32.12 -15.01
N SER A 54 19.26 33.12 -15.30
CA SER A 54 19.02 34.18 -16.27
C SER A 54 18.79 33.60 -17.66
N SER A 55 17.71 34.00 -18.33
CA SER A 55 17.44 33.66 -19.72
C SER A 55 18.26 34.55 -20.65
N SER A 56 19.23 33.96 -21.37
CA SER A 56 19.89 34.59 -22.52
C SER A 56 19.31 34.03 -23.81
N SER A 57 18.75 34.92 -24.62
CA SER A 57 18.30 34.71 -25.99
C SER A 57 19.48 34.59 -26.95
N SER A 58 19.47 33.58 -27.82
CA SER A 58 20.24 33.61 -29.07
C SER A 58 19.47 32.92 -30.19
N SER A 59 19.06 33.76 -31.13
CA SER A 59 18.52 33.43 -32.44
C SER A 59 19.62 32.95 -33.38
N SER A 60 19.36 31.90 -34.16
CA SER A 60 19.95 31.76 -35.49
C SER A 60 19.01 30.98 -36.41
N SER A 61 18.61 31.67 -37.47
CA SER A 61 18.00 31.15 -38.69
C SER A 61 19.08 30.55 -39.60
N LEU A 62 18.75 29.49 -40.36
CA LEU A 62 18.70 29.54 -41.82
C LEU A 62 18.26 28.19 -42.43
N LEU A 63 17.56 28.32 -43.55
CA LEU A 63 16.90 27.32 -44.38
C LEU A 63 17.88 26.53 -45.25
N SER A 64 17.51 25.30 -45.65
CA SER A 64 17.42 24.93 -47.07
C SER A 64 16.74 23.57 -47.26
N SER A 65 15.74 23.62 -48.12
CA SER A 65 14.85 22.58 -48.65
C SER A 65 15.52 21.63 -49.65
N ALA A 66 15.03 20.39 -49.71
CA ALA A 66 14.99 19.58 -50.93
C ALA A 66 13.83 18.58 -50.87
N SER A 67 12.99 18.61 -51.90
CA SER A 67 11.73 17.90 -52.08
C SER A 67 11.87 16.63 -52.92
N SER A 68 10.95 15.68 -52.66
CA SER A 68 10.35 14.67 -53.55
C SER A 68 10.75 13.20 -53.30
N PRO A 69 9.92 12.20 -53.67
CA PRO A 69 8.47 12.21 -53.89
C PRO A 69 7.70 11.23 -52.99
N ILE A 70 6.40 11.50 -52.92
CA ILE A 70 5.35 10.72 -52.28
C ILE A 70 5.31 9.30 -52.86
N SER A 71 5.46 8.29 -52.00
CA SER A 71 4.81 7.01 -52.20
C SER A 71 3.80 6.82 -51.06
N ASN A 72 2.52 6.92 -51.41
CA ASN A 72 1.41 6.54 -50.55
C ASN A 72 1.49 5.03 -50.31
N ARG A 73 2.23 4.64 -49.28
CA ARG A 73 1.93 3.42 -48.55
C ARG A 73 1.04 3.82 -47.40
N ASP A 74 -0.26 3.62 -47.62
CA ASP A 74 -1.31 3.60 -46.61
C ASP A 74 -1.13 2.34 -45.73
N SER A 75 0.07 2.18 -45.17
CA SER A 75 0.29 1.38 -43.99
C SER A 75 -0.02 2.29 -42.82
N ARG A 76 -1.32 2.49 -42.55
CA ARG A 76 -1.80 2.90 -41.24
C ARG A 76 -1.26 1.85 -40.28
N SER A 77 -0.06 2.11 -39.77
CA SER A 77 0.51 1.51 -38.58
C SER A 77 -0.62 1.52 -37.56
N ARG A 78 -1.32 0.39 -37.42
CA ARG A 78 -2.30 0.23 -36.35
C ARG A 78 -1.44 0.23 -35.11
N ILE A 79 -1.27 1.41 -34.51
CA ILE A 79 -0.71 1.53 -33.17
C ILE A 79 -1.48 0.50 -32.34
N PRO A 80 -0.80 -0.51 -31.76
CA PRO A 80 -1.50 -1.55 -31.01
C PRO A 80 -2.33 -0.88 -29.93
N GLU A 81 -3.62 -1.20 -29.90
CA GLU A 81 -4.52 -0.73 -28.85
C GLU A 81 -3.89 -1.07 -27.49
N ILE A 82 -3.55 -0.04 -26.71
CA ILE A 82 -2.77 -0.22 -25.49
C ILE A 82 -3.52 -1.15 -24.55
N VAL A 83 -4.81 -0.94 -24.31
CA VAL A 83 -5.64 -1.84 -23.49
C VAL A 83 -6.76 -2.44 -24.34
N ASN A 84 -6.69 -3.76 -24.57
CA ASN A 84 -7.56 -4.46 -25.51
C ASN A 84 -8.36 -5.61 -24.85
N ALA A 85 -9.18 -6.32 -25.63
CA ALA A 85 -10.05 -7.39 -25.13
C ALA A 85 -9.29 -8.58 -24.49
N SER A 86 -8.05 -8.84 -24.92
CA SER A 86 -7.22 -9.89 -24.31
C SER A 86 -6.78 -9.53 -22.89
N ASP A 87 -6.57 -8.24 -22.61
CA ASP A 87 -6.28 -7.74 -21.27
C ASP A 87 -7.51 -7.91 -20.35
N LEU A 88 -8.73 -7.66 -20.85
CA LEU A 88 -9.96 -7.93 -20.11
C LEU A 88 -10.13 -9.43 -19.83
N LYS A 89 -9.89 -10.29 -20.82
CA LYS A 89 -9.91 -11.75 -20.64
C LYS A 89 -8.88 -12.18 -19.58
N PHE A 90 -7.66 -11.66 -19.65
CA PHE A 90 -6.60 -11.90 -18.67
C PHE A 90 -7.06 -11.51 -17.25
N LEU A 91 -7.71 -10.34 -17.11
CA LEU A 91 -8.28 -9.92 -15.83
C LEU A 91 -9.33 -10.90 -15.33
N ILE A 92 -10.31 -11.24 -16.17
CA ILE A 92 -11.40 -12.17 -15.82
C ILE A 92 -10.83 -13.52 -15.39
N ASP A 93 -9.89 -14.09 -16.14
CA ASP A 93 -9.30 -15.38 -15.80
C ASP A 93 -8.51 -15.35 -14.47
N ASN A 94 -7.80 -14.25 -14.17
CA ASN A 94 -7.12 -14.08 -12.88
C ASN A 94 -8.12 -13.89 -11.73
N LEU A 95 -9.19 -13.12 -11.94
CA LEU A 95 -10.23 -12.93 -10.95
C LEU A 95 -11.01 -14.23 -10.72
N ASP A 96 -11.31 -15.01 -11.75
CA ASP A 96 -11.94 -16.34 -11.63
C ASP A 96 -11.02 -17.39 -11.01
N GLU A 97 -9.76 -17.03 -10.73
CA GLU A 97 -8.75 -17.94 -10.20
C GLU A 97 -8.59 -19.20 -11.05
N LYS A 98 -8.68 -19.05 -12.39
CA LYS A 98 -8.38 -20.15 -13.32
C LYS A 98 -6.88 -20.45 -13.20
N CYS A 99 -6.56 -21.41 -12.34
CA CYS A 99 -5.22 -21.66 -11.83
C CYS A 99 -4.22 -22.02 -12.94
N ASN A 100 -3.00 -21.52 -12.77
CA ASN A 100 -1.79 -22.24 -13.16
C ASN A 100 -1.38 -23.09 -11.96
N GLU A 101 -1.16 -24.39 -12.14
CA GLU A 101 -0.80 -25.32 -11.05
C GLU A 101 0.49 -24.93 -10.31
N ASP A 102 1.33 -24.13 -10.95
CA ASP A 102 2.62 -23.68 -10.43
C ASP A 102 2.53 -22.50 -9.44
N GLU A 103 1.36 -21.88 -9.25
CA GLU A 103 1.22 -20.69 -8.41
C GLU A 103 0.92 -21.02 -6.94
N LYS A 104 1.92 -20.79 -6.08
CA LYS A 104 1.76 -20.91 -4.63
C LYS A 104 1.18 -19.63 -4.04
N TRP A 105 -0.10 -19.67 -3.70
CA TRP A 105 -0.82 -18.57 -3.06
C TRP A 105 -0.73 -18.63 -1.53
N GLU A 106 -0.46 -17.48 -0.92
CA GLU A 106 -0.40 -17.31 0.54
C GLU A 106 -1.40 -16.25 1.00
N ASN A 107 -2.19 -16.56 2.03
CA ASN A 107 -3.10 -15.60 2.64
C ASN A 107 -2.32 -14.50 3.36
N VAL A 108 -2.65 -13.25 3.06
CA VAL A 108 -1.98 -12.08 3.65
C VAL A 108 -2.81 -11.46 4.76
N ILE A 109 -4.13 -11.36 4.54
CA ILE A 109 -5.05 -10.75 5.50
C ILE A 109 -6.48 -11.21 5.26
N ASP A 110 -7.21 -11.40 6.34
CA ASP A 110 -8.66 -11.58 6.37
C ASP A 110 -9.20 -10.79 7.57
N LYS A 111 -9.93 -9.71 7.31
CA LYS A 111 -10.48 -8.81 8.33
C LYS A 111 -11.84 -8.29 7.92
N LYS A 112 -12.67 -8.01 8.92
CA LYS A 112 -13.99 -7.41 8.74
C LYS A 112 -14.37 -6.50 9.91
N ASN A 113 -15.24 -5.55 9.63
CA ASN A 113 -16.02 -4.80 10.61
C ASN A 113 -17.48 -4.74 10.12
N ASN A 114 -18.30 -3.86 10.69
CA ASN A 114 -19.73 -3.74 10.34
C ASN A 114 -19.98 -3.08 8.98
N PHE A 115 -18.95 -2.46 8.39
CA PHE A 115 -19.04 -1.58 7.22
C PHE A 115 -18.30 -2.12 6.01
N LEU A 116 -17.22 -2.87 6.24
CA LEU A 116 -16.42 -3.46 5.19
C LEU A 116 -15.78 -4.79 5.63
N SER A 117 -15.55 -5.66 4.65
CA SER A 117 -14.70 -6.85 4.81
C SER A 117 -13.63 -6.89 3.73
N TYR A 118 -12.48 -7.45 4.06
CA TYR A 118 -11.33 -7.52 3.18
C TYR A 118 -10.59 -8.83 3.32
N ARG A 119 -10.33 -9.47 2.18
CA ARG A 119 -9.49 -10.66 2.07
C ARG A 119 -8.47 -10.45 0.98
N ALA A 120 -7.21 -10.77 1.24
CA ALA A 120 -6.18 -10.75 0.23
C ALA A 120 -5.19 -11.89 0.38
N LYS A 121 -4.74 -12.39 -0.77
CA LYS A 121 -3.68 -13.39 -0.92
C LYS A 121 -2.64 -12.90 -1.92
N CYS A 122 -1.41 -13.37 -1.77
CA CYS A 122 -0.34 -13.05 -2.69
C CYS A 122 0.38 -14.30 -3.19
N CYS A 123 0.96 -14.22 -4.38
CA CYS A 123 1.84 -15.22 -4.96
C CYS A 123 3.10 -14.53 -5.50
N LYS A 124 4.26 -15.17 -5.35
CA LYS A 124 5.53 -14.71 -5.92
C LYS A 124 5.94 -15.65 -7.06
N PRO A 125 5.73 -15.24 -8.33
CA PRO A 125 6.25 -16.00 -9.47
C PRO A 125 7.78 -15.94 -9.54
N LYS A 126 8.40 -16.91 -10.23
CA LYS A 126 9.86 -17.13 -10.22
C LYS A 126 10.68 -15.90 -10.64
N ASP A 127 10.17 -15.08 -11.56
CA ASP A 127 10.88 -13.90 -12.09
C ASP A 127 9.94 -12.70 -12.29
N ARG A 128 8.91 -12.56 -11.44
CA ARG A 128 7.98 -11.43 -11.52
C ARG A 128 7.71 -10.81 -10.15
N PRO A 129 7.24 -9.55 -10.11
CA PRO A 129 6.82 -8.93 -8.87
C PRO A 129 5.68 -9.69 -8.20
N LEU A 130 5.43 -9.39 -6.92
CA LEU A 130 4.33 -10.00 -6.19
C LEU A 130 3.00 -9.74 -6.89
N LYS A 131 2.28 -10.83 -7.11
CA LYS A 131 0.90 -10.80 -7.55
C LYS A 131 -0.01 -10.84 -6.34
N TYR A 132 -1.01 -9.97 -6.30
CA TYR A 132 -2.06 -9.93 -5.29
C TYR A 132 -3.41 -10.19 -5.92
N LEU A 133 -4.22 -10.98 -5.22
CA LEU A 133 -5.66 -11.06 -5.42
C LEU A 133 -6.33 -10.62 -4.14
N SER A 134 -7.34 -9.77 -4.27
CA SER A 134 -8.10 -9.32 -3.11
C SER A 134 -9.57 -9.13 -3.42
N THR A 135 -10.38 -9.27 -2.38
CA THR A 135 -11.81 -8.99 -2.39
C THR A 135 -12.11 -8.04 -1.24
N THR A 136 -12.71 -6.90 -1.56
CA THR A 136 -13.29 -5.98 -0.57
C THR A 136 -14.80 -5.96 -0.75
N VAL A 137 -15.55 -6.06 0.34
CA VAL A 137 -17.01 -5.86 0.33
C VAL A 137 -17.31 -4.61 1.14
N PHE A 138 -18.06 -3.68 0.55
CA PHE A 138 -18.56 -2.47 1.19
C PHE A 138 -20.07 -2.60 1.42
N GLU A 139 -20.50 -2.47 2.68
CA GLU A 139 -21.92 -2.50 3.06
C GLU A 139 -22.61 -1.18 2.71
N SER A 140 -23.88 -1.28 2.31
CA SER A 140 -24.75 -0.16 1.94
C SER A 140 -24.15 0.76 0.88
N CYS A 141 -23.59 0.15 -0.16
CA CYS A 141 -22.99 0.82 -1.31
C CYS A 141 -23.48 0.18 -2.60
N SER A 142 -23.89 1.00 -3.57
CA SER A 142 -24.24 0.52 -4.91
C SER A 142 -22.98 0.31 -5.78
N PRO A 143 -23.04 -0.58 -6.79
CA PRO A 143 -21.92 -0.78 -7.73
C PRO A 143 -21.54 0.50 -8.49
N ASP A 144 -22.54 1.30 -8.89
CA ASP A 144 -22.34 2.56 -9.60
C ASP A 144 -21.61 3.59 -8.72
N LEU A 145 -22.02 3.74 -7.45
CA LEU A 145 -21.35 4.65 -6.51
C LEU A 145 -19.90 4.24 -6.30
N LEU A 146 -19.65 2.93 -6.14
CA LEU A 146 -18.30 2.41 -5.94
C LEU A 146 -17.43 2.63 -7.19
N ARG A 147 -17.98 2.43 -8.39
CA ARG A 147 -17.31 2.74 -9.67
C ARG A 147 -16.93 4.21 -9.73
N ASP A 148 -17.88 5.11 -9.49
CA ASP A 148 -17.65 6.55 -9.61
C ASP A 148 -16.59 7.01 -8.60
N PHE A 149 -16.66 6.54 -7.35
CA PHE A 149 -15.63 6.79 -6.33
C PHE A 149 -14.24 6.28 -6.75
N TYR A 150 -14.15 5.09 -7.36
CA TYR A 150 -12.86 4.54 -7.82
C TYR A 150 -12.28 5.27 -9.03
N MET A 151 -13.14 5.85 -9.87
CA MET A 151 -12.75 6.55 -11.09
C MET A 151 -12.48 8.04 -10.88
N ASP A 152 -12.94 8.63 -9.78
CA ASP A 152 -12.69 10.03 -9.47
C ASP A 152 -11.27 10.27 -8.92
N ASN A 153 -10.34 10.53 -9.84
CA ASN A 153 -8.97 10.88 -9.50
C ASN A 153 -8.83 12.27 -8.84
N VAL A 154 -9.78 13.17 -9.04
CA VAL A 154 -9.79 14.49 -8.39
C VAL A 154 -10.11 14.32 -6.92
N TYR A 155 -11.15 13.56 -6.59
CA TYR A 155 -11.48 13.22 -5.21
C TYR A 155 -10.41 12.35 -4.57
N ARG A 156 -9.79 11.44 -5.32
CA ARG A 156 -8.70 10.60 -4.82
C ARG A 156 -7.56 11.41 -4.21
N ARG A 157 -7.19 12.56 -4.82
CA ARG A 157 -6.16 13.47 -4.29
C ARG A 157 -6.53 14.12 -2.97
N GLN A 158 -7.83 14.23 -2.66
CA GLN A 158 -8.30 14.88 -1.44
C GLN A 158 -8.15 13.97 -0.21
N TRP A 159 -8.45 12.67 -0.37
CA TRP A 159 -8.47 11.74 0.76
C TRP A 159 -7.26 10.79 0.82
N ASP A 160 -6.68 10.41 -0.31
CA ASP A 160 -5.50 9.52 -0.36
C ASP A 160 -4.21 10.32 -0.28
N LYS A 161 -3.65 10.39 0.94
CA LYS A 161 -2.40 11.12 1.22
C LYS A 161 -1.18 10.57 0.47
N THR A 162 -1.27 9.39 -0.13
CA THR A 162 -0.17 8.86 -0.95
C THR A 162 -0.17 9.46 -2.34
N VAL A 163 -1.31 9.92 -2.86
CA VAL A 163 -1.44 10.53 -4.19
C VAL A 163 -1.21 12.04 -4.07
N ILE A 164 -0.05 12.50 -4.54
CA ILE A 164 0.31 13.94 -4.45
C ILE A 164 -0.07 14.72 -5.70
N ASP A 165 -0.13 14.04 -6.85
CA ASP A 165 -0.42 14.65 -8.14
C ASP A 165 -1.10 13.63 -9.06
N HIS A 166 -2.04 14.11 -9.88
CA HIS A 166 -2.70 13.35 -10.92
C HIS A 166 -3.07 14.26 -12.09
N MET A 167 -2.83 13.79 -13.30
CA MET A 167 -3.13 14.50 -14.54
C MET A 167 -3.61 13.51 -15.61
N GLN A 168 -4.77 13.79 -16.22
CA GLN A 168 -5.22 13.11 -17.43
C GLN A 168 -4.35 13.59 -18.61
N LEU A 169 -3.73 12.65 -19.32
CA LEU A 169 -2.82 12.95 -20.44
C LEU A 169 -3.53 12.86 -21.78
N GLN A 170 -4.37 11.83 -21.95
CA GLN A 170 -5.05 11.54 -23.21
C GLN A 170 -6.32 10.74 -22.94
N VAL A 171 -7.36 10.99 -23.72
CA VAL A 171 -8.57 10.16 -23.78
C VAL A 171 -8.87 9.84 -25.24
N GLU A 172 -8.95 8.57 -25.58
CA GLU A 172 -9.27 8.10 -26.92
C GLU A 172 -10.76 7.77 -27.02
N ALA A 173 -11.51 8.60 -27.75
CA ALA A 173 -12.97 8.48 -27.88
C ALA A 173 -13.42 7.15 -28.51
N THR A 174 -12.65 6.62 -29.46
CA THR A 174 -13.02 5.40 -30.20
C THR A 174 -12.95 4.16 -29.30
N THR A 175 -11.84 3.97 -28.61
CA THR A 175 -11.59 2.77 -27.79
C THR A 175 -12.15 2.92 -26.37
N GLY A 176 -12.21 4.14 -25.86
CA GLY A 176 -12.48 4.45 -24.45
C GLY A 176 -11.25 4.31 -23.56
N ILE A 177 -10.05 4.26 -24.14
CA ILE A 177 -8.80 4.23 -23.39
C ILE A 177 -8.49 5.62 -22.86
N GLU A 178 -8.13 5.69 -21.59
CA GLU A 178 -7.63 6.90 -20.95
C GLU A 178 -6.22 6.65 -20.44
N ILE A 179 -5.34 7.63 -20.65
CA ILE A 179 -3.97 7.62 -20.17
C ILE A 179 -3.82 8.74 -19.15
N GLY A 180 -3.27 8.43 -17.99
CA GLY A 180 -3.02 9.39 -16.94
C GLY A 180 -1.67 9.22 -16.27
N ARG A 181 -1.18 10.34 -15.74
CA ARG A 181 0.02 10.42 -14.93
C ARG A 181 -0.38 10.58 -13.47
N THR A 182 0.08 9.67 -12.62
CA THR A 182 -0.09 9.75 -11.17
C THR A 182 1.27 9.76 -10.48
N VAL A 183 1.47 10.65 -9.52
CA VAL A 183 2.66 10.62 -8.66
C VAL A 183 2.24 10.24 -7.25
N LYS A 184 2.85 9.16 -6.73
CA LYS A 184 2.65 8.72 -5.36
C LYS A 184 3.87 8.96 -4.50
N LYS A 185 3.66 9.41 -3.26
CA LYS A 185 4.70 9.58 -2.26
C LYS A 185 4.41 8.70 -1.05
N PHE A 186 5.31 7.77 -0.82
CA PHE A 186 5.31 6.93 0.37
C PHE A 186 6.32 7.47 1.39
N PRO A 187 6.12 7.24 2.70
CA PRO A 187 7.08 7.66 3.72
C PRO A 187 8.49 7.12 3.44
N LEU A 188 9.52 7.95 3.63
CA LEU A 188 10.94 7.60 3.50
C LEU A 188 11.38 7.13 2.10
N LEU A 189 10.53 7.31 1.09
CA LEU A 189 10.72 6.79 -0.25
C LEU A 189 10.66 7.93 -1.28
N THR A 190 11.54 7.87 -2.29
CA THR A 190 11.47 8.76 -3.46
C THR A 190 10.08 8.65 -4.10
N PRO A 191 9.42 9.75 -4.52
CA PRO A 191 8.10 9.62 -5.13
C PRO A 191 8.15 8.76 -6.39
N ARG A 192 7.14 7.91 -6.56
CA ARG A 192 6.97 7.04 -7.73
C ARG A 192 6.05 7.73 -8.73
N GLU A 193 6.44 7.71 -10.00
CA GLU A 193 5.65 8.21 -11.11
C GLU A 193 5.08 7.05 -11.90
N TYR A 194 3.77 7.08 -12.14
CA TYR A 194 3.00 6.08 -12.85
C TYR A 194 2.41 6.74 -14.10
N ILE A 195 2.70 6.18 -15.27
CA ILE A 195 2.03 6.52 -16.52
C ILE A 195 1.21 5.30 -16.92
N LEU A 196 -0.11 5.39 -16.74
CA LEU A 196 -1.00 4.25 -16.81
C LEU A 196 -2.05 4.50 -17.89
N ALA A 197 -2.28 3.49 -18.72
CA ALA A 197 -3.44 3.41 -19.60
C ALA A 197 -4.50 2.52 -18.94
N TRP A 198 -5.75 2.95 -18.98
CA TRP A 198 -6.86 2.14 -18.49
C TRP A 198 -8.07 2.20 -19.41
N ARG A 199 -8.92 1.17 -19.27
CA ARG A 199 -10.17 1.04 -20.01
C ARG A 199 -11.22 0.36 -19.14
N LEU A 200 -12.47 0.77 -19.33
CA LEU A 200 -13.62 0.26 -18.59
C LEU A 200 -14.59 -0.51 -19.48
N TRP A 201 -15.18 -1.54 -18.90
CA TRP A 201 -16.25 -2.31 -19.50
C TRP A 201 -17.40 -2.54 -18.52
N GLU A 202 -18.61 -2.62 -19.05
CA GLU A 202 -19.84 -2.93 -18.32
C GLU A 202 -20.38 -4.30 -18.78
N GLY A 203 -20.53 -5.23 -17.84
CA GLY A 203 -21.16 -6.52 -18.08
C GLY A 203 -22.69 -6.45 -18.03
N ARG A 204 -23.38 -7.53 -18.39
CA ARG A 204 -24.86 -7.60 -18.39
C ARG A 204 -25.49 -7.33 -17.02
N ASP A 205 -24.87 -7.83 -15.97
CA ASP A 205 -25.43 -7.79 -14.61
C ASP A 205 -25.08 -6.49 -13.88
N ARG A 206 -24.83 -5.42 -14.64
CA ARG A 206 -24.35 -4.13 -14.14
C ARG A 206 -23.07 -4.29 -13.31
N SER A 207 -22.24 -5.25 -13.70
CA SER A 207 -20.88 -5.41 -13.22
C SER A 207 -19.95 -4.50 -14.03
N PHE A 208 -18.92 -3.97 -13.38
CA PHE A 208 -17.97 -3.07 -14.01
C PHE A 208 -16.58 -3.67 -13.94
N TYR A 209 -15.85 -3.63 -15.06
CA TYR A 209 -14.47 -4.08 -15.16
C TYR A 209 -13.59 -2.90 -15.52
N CYS A 210 -12.41 -2.84 -14.93
CA CYS A 210 -11.37 -1.92 -15.34
C CYS A 210 -10.05 -2.65 -15.39
N PHE A 211 -9.30 -2.46 -16.48
CA PHE A 211 -7.92 -2.91 -16.58
C PHE A 211 -7.01 -1.71 -16.75
N ILE A 212 -5.87 -1.75 -16.05
CA ILE A 212 -4.92 -0.66 -15.92
C ILE A 212 -3.52 -1.22 -16.13
N LYS A 213 -2.76 -0.57 -17.00
CA LYS A 213 -1.47 -1.09 -17.41
C LYS A 213 -0.46 0.00 -17.72
N GLU A 214 0.82 -0.21 -17.38
CA GLU A 214 1.84 0.81 -17.67
C GLU A 214 1.99 1.07 -19.17
N CYS A 215 2.33 2.31 -19.50
CA CYS A 215 2.69 2.74 -20.84
C CYS A 215 3.69 3.92 -20.78
N GLU A 216 4.16 4.38 -21.94
CA GLU A 216 4.93 5.61 -22.06
C GLU A 216 4.09 6.65 -22.80
N HIS A 217 4.29 7.94 -22.50
CA HIS A 217 3.54 9.02 -23.13
C HIS A 217 4.45 10.25 -23.37
N PRO A 218 4.46 10.84 -24.58
CA PRO A 218 5.34 11.97 -24.92
C PRO A 218 5.20 13.18 -23.99
N SER A 219 3.98 13.49 -23.54
CA SER A 219 3.71 14.61 -22.61
C SER A 219 4.15 14.34 -21.17
N ALA A 220 4.70 13.16 -20.87
CA ALA A 220 5.18 12.78 -19.55
C ALA A 220 6.58 12.13 -19.63
N PRO A 221 7.62 12.87 -20.08
CA PRO A 221 8.98 12.35 -20.14
C PRO A 221 9.52 12.05 -18.73
N ARG A 222 10.49 11.16 -18.65
CA ARG A 222 11.08 10.73 -17.37
C ARG A 222 11.77 11.90 -16.66
N GLN A 223 11.49 12.03 -15.37
CA GLN A 223 12.06 13.09 -14.53
C GLN A 223 12.94 12.49 -13.44
N LYS A 224 14.18 12.97 -13.30
CA LYS A 224 15.17 12.45 -12.32
C LYS A 224 14.69 12.48 -10.86
N LYS A 225 13.74 13.35 -10.52
CA LYS A 225 13.16 13.48 -9.17
C LYS A 225 12.16 12.35 -8.82
N TYR A 226 11.76 11.53 -9.79
CA TYR A 226 10.81 10.44 -9.59
C TYR A 226 11.42 9.10 -9.98
N VAL A 227 10.99 8.04 -9.31
CA VAL A 227 11.21 6.66 -9.76
C VAL A 227 10.05 6.29 -10.68
N ARG A 228 10.32 6.08 -11.97
CA ARG A 228 9.30 5.61 -12.93
C ARG A 228 8.98 4.15 -12.64
N VAL A 229 7.69 3.83 -12.46
CA VAL A 229 7.24 2.44 -12.33
C VAL A 229 7.15 1.82 -13.72
N GLU A 230 8.01 0.85 -13.99
CA GLU A 230 8.16 0.23 -15.33
C GLU A 230 7.28 -1.00 -15.53
N TYR A 231 6.75 -1.58 -14.45
CA TYR A 231 5.82 -2.69 -14.52
C TYR A 231 4.63 -2.42 -13.60
N PHE A 232 3.43 -2.34 -14.18
CA PHE A 232 2.18 -2.16 -13.47
C PHE A 232 1.06 -2.84 -14.24
N ARG A 233 0.56 -3.96 -13.72
CA ARG A 233 -0.64 -4.63 -14.24
C ARG A 233 -1.64 -4.73 -13.10
N SER A 234 -2.78 -4.07 -13.23
CA SER A 234 -3.83 -4.12 -12.23
C SER A 234 -5.18 -4.07 -12.90
N GLY A 235 -6.19 -4.66 -12.27
CA GLY A 235 -7.55 -4.51 -12.72
C GLY A 235 -8.52 -4.96 -11.65
N TRP A 236 -9.77 -4.55 -11.81
CA TRP A 236 -10.81 -4.86 -10.85
C TRP A 236 -12.13 -5.17 -11.53
N GLN A 237 -12.96 -5.93 -10.82
CA GLN A 237 -14.37 -6.13 -11.10
C GLN A 237 -15.17 -5.60 -9.90
N ILE A 238 -16.15 -4.74 -10.17
CA ILE A 238 -17.15 -4.30 -9.20
C ILE A 238 -18.48 -4.97 -9.55
N ARG A 239 -19.17 -5.53 -8.55
CA ARG A 239 -20.53 -6.04 -8.72
C ARG A 239 -21.33 -5.97 -7.42
N LYS A 240 -22.65 -6.09 -7.55
CA LYS A 240 -23.54 -6.22 -6.39
C LYS A 240 -23.35 -7.59 -5.73
N VAL A 241 -23.41 -7.64 -4.40
CA VAL A 241 -23.48 -8.90 -3.66
C VAL A 241 -24.91 -9.45 -3.73
N PRO A 242 -25.13 -10.68 -4.23
CA PRO A 242 -26.48 -11.25 -4.32
C PRO A 242 -27.19 -11.30 -2.96
N GLY A 243 -28.44 -10.86 -2.92
CA GLY A 243 -29.28 -10.88 -1.72
C GLY A 243 -28.84 -9.95 -0.58
N ARG A 244 -27.86 -9.07 -0.81
CA ARG A 244 -27.32 -8.18 0.22
C ARG A 244 -27.23 -6.75 -0.31
N ASP A 245 -27.50 -5.78 0.57
CA ASP A 245 -27.22 -4.37 0.29
C ASP A 245 -25.71 -4.10 0.45
N ALA A 246 -24.92 -4.60 -0.49
CA ALA A 246 -23.49 -4.45 -0.50
C ALA A 246 -22.95 -4.55 -1.94
N SER A 247 -21.80 -3.94 -2.15
CA SER A 247 -21.01 -4.09 -3.38
C SER A 247 -19.68 -4.72 -3.06
N GLU A 248 -19.23 -5.62 -3.93
CA GLU A 248 -17.89 -6.18 -3.85
C GLU A 248 -17.00 -5.65 -4.97
N ILE A 249 -15.74 -5.45 -4.64
CA ILE A 249 -14.67 -5.22 -5.60
C ILE A 249 -13.63 -6.32 -5.47
N ARG A 250 -13.43 -7.07 -6.55
CA ARG A 250 -12.38 -8.07 -6.70
C ARG A 250 -11.25 -7.46 -7.52
N MET A 251 -10.01 -7.59 -7.07
CA MET A 251 -8.87 -6.91 -7.68
C MET A 251 -7.70 -7.86 -7.90
N PHE A 252 -7.14 -7.79 -9.09
CA PHE A 252 -5.82 -8.28 -9.46
C PHE A 252 -4.82 -7.11 -9.44
N HIS A 253 -3.64 -7.34 -8.87
CA HIS A 253 -2.59 -6.32 -8.81
C HIS A 253 -1.19 -6.93 -8.84
N GLN A 254 -0.33 -6.41 -9.71
CA GLN A 254 1.08 -6.78 -9.82
C GLN A 254 1.87 -5.57 -10.28
N GLU A 255 2.80 -5.08 -9.46
CA GLU A 255 3.64 -3.92 -9.80
C GLU A 255 5.08 -4.13 -9.35
N ASP A 256 6.03 -3.51 -10.07
CA ASP A 256 7.40 -3.32 -9.59
C ASP A 256 7.61 -1.85 -9.21
N ALA A 257 7.41 -1.54 -7.93
CA ALA A 257 7.63 -0.20 -7.39
C ALA A 257 9.11 0.07 -7.00
N GLY A 258 10.04 -0.82 -7.37
CA GLY A 258 11.44 -0.77 -6.97
C GLY A 258 11.62 -0.95 -5.46
N LEU A 259 10.79 -1.80 -4.85
CA LEU A 259 10.80 -2.08 -3.41
C LEU A 259 11.29 -3.49 -3.15
N ASN A 260 11.99 -3.68 -2.03
CA ASN A 260 12.29 -5.02 -1.54
C ASN A 260 10.97 -5.76 -1.29
N VAL A 261 10.84 -6.94 -1.90
CA VAL A 261 9.63 -7.76 -1.89
C VAL A 261 9.10 -8.05 -0.48
N GLU A 262 9.98 -8.46 0.44
CA GLU A 262 9.56 -8.81 1.80
C GLU A 262 9.10 -7.57 2.57
N MET A 263 9.78 -6.44 2.36
CA MET A 263 9.37 -5.16 2.94
C MET A 263 8.05 -4.67 2.37
N ALA A 264 7.83 -4.81 1.06
CA ALA A 264 6.58 -4.45 0.41
C ALA A 264 5.42 -5.31 0.93
N LYS A 265 5.63 -6.62 1.03
CA LYS A 265 4.64 -7.57 1.59
C LYS A 265 4.32 -7.23 3.06
N LEU A 266 5.33 -6.96 3.87
CA LEU A 266 5.14 -6.58 5.27
C LEU A 266 4.39 -5.24 5.40
N ALA A 267 4.80 -4.22 4.63
CA ALA A 267 4.16 -2.91 4.63
C ALA A 267 2.69 -3.00 4.21
N PHE A 268 2.41 -3.79 3.16
CA PHE A 268 1.05 -4.08 2.74
C PHE A 268 0.25 -4.77 3.85
N ALA A 269 0.74 -5.89 4.40
CA ALA A 269 0.04 -6.65 5.43
C ALA A 269 -0.28 -5.82 6.70
N LYS A 270 0.61 -4.90 7.07
CA LYS A 270 0.41 -4.01 8.23
C LYS A 270 -0.45 -2.79 7.93
N GLY A 271 -0.38 -2.25 6.70
CA GLY A 271 -0.98 -0.96 6.34
C GLY A 271 -2.36 -1.07 5.70
N ILE A 272 -2.63 -2.12 4.92
CA ILE A 272 -3.79 -2.18 4.02
C ILE A 272 -5.13 -2.05 4.74
N TRP A 273 -5.29 -2.66 5.91
CA TRP A 273 -6.53 -2.55 6.68
C TRP A 273 -6.83 -1.11 7.11
N THR A 274 -5.83 -0.41 7.62
CA THR A 274 -5.97 1.00 8.02
C THR A 274 -6.28 1.89 6.82
N TYR A 275 -5.67 1.58 5.67
CA TYR A 275 -5.95 2.27 4.42
C TYR A 275 -7.39 2.04 3.94
N LEU A 276 -7.89 0.80 4.01
CA LEU A 276 -9.28 0.48 3.63
C LEU A 276 -10.31 1.12 4.55
N CYS A 277 -10.06 1.19 5.87
CA CYS A 277 -10.95 1.95 6.76
C CYS A 277 -11.02 3.44 6.39
N LYS A 278 -9.90 4.04 5.95
CA LYS A 278 -9.89 5.44 5.46
C LYS A 278 -10.61 5.56 4.12
N MET A 279 -10.44 4.59 3.23
CA MET A 279 -11.14 4.53 1.95
C MET A 279 -12.65 4.41 2.14
N ASP A 280 -13.12 3.56 3.06
CA ASP A 280 -14.55 3.44 3.39
C ASP A 280 -15.12 4.76 3.94
N ASN A 281 -14.39 5.44 4.84
CA ASN A 281 -14.78 6.77 5.29
C ASN A 281 -14.88 7.78 4.13
N ALA A 282 -13.95 7.75 3.18
CA ALA A 282 -14.00 8.62 2.01
C ALA A 282 -15.18 8.26 1.09
N LEU A 283 -15.40 6.97 0.82
CA LEU A 283 -16.53 6.48 0.04
C LEU A 283 -17.87 6.94 0.63
N ARG A 284 -18.04 6.87 1.95
CA ARG A 284 -19.26 7.32 2.63
C ARG A 284 -19.48 8.83 2.54
N ASN A 285 -18.40 9.62 2.46
CA ASN A 285 -18.47 11.07 2.33
C ASN A 285 -18.56 11.55 0.86
N TYR A 286 -18.33 10.65 -0.10
CA TYR A 286 -18.30 10.98 -1.51
C TYR A 286 -19.63 11.56 -2.03
N PRO A 287 -20.83 11.00 -1.71
CA PRO A 287 -22.10 11.59 -2.15
C PRO A 287 -22.43 12.95 -1.54
N VAL A 288 -21.91 13.21 -0.33
CA VAL A 288 -22.21 14.42 0.46
C VAL A 288 -21.37 15.59 -0.03
N THR A 289 -20.18 15.30 -0.52
CA THR A 289 -19.32 16.30 -1.11
C THR A 289 -19.93 16.63 -2.47
N ASN A 290 -20.53 17.82 -2.62
CA ASN A 290 -21.07 18.30 -3.90
C ASN A 290 -19.93 18.36 -4.91
N HIS A 291 -19.69 17.25 -5.58
CA HIS A 291 -18.83 17.16 -6.73
C HIS A 291 -19.68 17.64 -7.90
N PRO A 292 -19.37 18.80 -8.51
CA PRO A 292 -19.90 19.08 -9.83
C PRO A 292 -19.59 17.83 -10.65
N PRO A 293 -20.55 17.26 -11.40
CA PRO A 293 -20.25 16.13 -12.29
C PRO A 293 -19.04 16.56 -13.09
N THR A 294 -17.91 15.87 -12.90
CA THR A 294 -16.57 16.25 -13.37
C THR A 294 -16.70 17.00 -14.68
N GLY A 295 -16.58 18.32 -14.64
CA GLY A 295 -17.25 19.22 -15.58
C GLY A 295 -17.04 18.80 -17.03
N SER A 296 -18.07 18.25 -17.69
CA SER A 296 -18.11 17.96 -19.13
C SER A 296 -16.91 17.19 -19.72
N SER A 297 -15.98 16.66 -18.91
CA SER A 297 -14.70 16.17 -19.40
C SER A 297 -14.82 14.70 -19.74
N VAL A 298 -14.55 14.39 -21.01
CA VAL A 298 -14.52 13.02 -21.51
C VAL A 298 -13.53 12.19 -20.67
N SER A 299 -13.93 11.00 -20.25
CA SER A 299 -13.12 10.04 -19.48
C SER A 299 -13.45 8.59 -19.87
N ALA A 300 -12.62 7.64 -19.45
CA ALA A 300 -12.88 6.22 -19.66
C ALA A 300 -14.19 5.75 -19.01
N ALA A 301 -14.61 6.38 -17.90
CA ALA A 301 -15.89 6.08 -17.26
C ALA A 301 -17.08 6.51 -18.15
N THR A 302 -17.00 7.68 -18.79
CA THR A 302 -18.04 8.16 -19.72
C THR A 302 -18.05 7.42 -21.07
N LEU A 303 -16.91 6.84 -21.46
CA LEU A 303 -16.73 6.10 -22.71
C LEU A 303 -16.74 4.58 -22.52
N MET A 304 -17.25 4.11 -21.37
CA MET A 304 -17.28 2.71 -21.00
C MET A 304 -17.99 1.86 -22.08
N ARG A 305 -17.38 0.73 -22.43
CA ARG A 305 -17.91 -0.18 -23.45
C ARG A 305 -18.62 -1.35 -22.80
N LYS A 306 -19.43 -2.10 -23.57
CA LYS A 306 -19.97 -3.37 -23.08
C LYS A 306 -18.88 -4.46 -23.12
N VAL A 307 -18.95 -5.40 -22.18
CA VAL A 307 -18.10 -6.60 -22.21
C VAL A 307 -18.41 -7.39 -23.50
N PRO A 308 -17.40 -7.88 -24.23
CA PRO A 308 -17.60 -8.75 -25.38
C PRO A 308 -18.44 -10.00 -25.03
N PRO A 309 -19.42 -10.41 -25.88
CA PRO A 309 -20.37 -11.49 -25.54
C PRO A 309 -19.72 -12.83 -25.16
N ASP A 310 -18.56 -13.13 -25.75
CA ASP A 310 -17.73 -14.31 -25.52
C ASP A 310 -17.10 -14.36 -24.12
N LEU A 311 -16.89 -13.20 -23.50
CA LEU A 311 -16.35 -13.07 -22.13
C LEU A 311 -17.46 -12.99 -21.07
N ASP A 312 -18.64 -12.52 -21.45
CA ASP A 312 -19.79 -12.26 -20.58
C ASP A 312 -20.58 -13.54 -20.24
N ALA A 313 -20.65 -14.51 -21.17
CA ALA A 313 -21.39 -15.77 -20.98
C ALA A 313 -20.80 -16.69 -19.88
N ARG A 314 -19.56 -16.43 -19.43
CA ARG A 314 -18.84 -17.26 -18.47
C ARG A 314 -19.00 -16.83 -17.01
N THR A 315 -19.58 -15.65 -16.75
CA THR A 315 -19.72 -15.11 -15.39
C THR A 315 -20.95 -15.64 -14.64
N GLY A 316 -21.78 -16.44 -15.31
CA GLY A 316 -23.08 -16.90 -14.83
C GLY A 316 -23.13 -18.30 -14.22
N THR A 317 -22.07 -18.84 -13.63
CA THR A 317 -22.18 -20.10 -12.86
C THR A 317 -22.70 -19.79 -11.45
N PRO A 318 -23.94 -20.16 -11.09
CA PRO A 318 -24.39 -20.06 -9.71
C PRO A 318 -23.67 -21.15 -8.91
N PHE A 319 -23.18 -20.81 -7.72
CA PHE A 319 -22.79 -21.81 -6.73
C PHE A 319 -24.02 -22.72 -6.49
N SER A 320 -23.93 -23.98 -6.92
CA SER A 320 -24.96 -24.97 -6.66
C SER A 320 -25.05 -25.20 -5.15
N SER A 321 -26.15 -24.76 -4.56
CA SER A 321 -26.58 -25.12 -3.22
C SER A 321 -26.98 -26.60 -3.21
N VAL A 322 -26.10 -27.46 -2.70
CA VAL A 322 -26.50 -28.81 -2.32
C VAL A 322 -27.14 -28.75 -0.94
N SER A 323 -28.47 -28.68 -0.92
CA SER A 323 -29.27 -29.20 0.18
C SER A 323 -29.72 -30.61 -0.18
N GLY A 324 -29.41 -31.57 0.70
CA GLY A 324 -29.89 -32.95 0.65
C GLY A 324 -29.82 -33.55 2.04
N LEU A 325 -30.97 -34.01 2.53
CA LEU A 325 -31.29 -34.42 3.90
C LEU A 325 -30.59 -35.71 4.38
N VAL A 326 -30.20 -35.67 5.66
CA VAL A 326 -30.46 -36.63 6.77
C VAL A 326 -30.41 -38.14 6.49
N ALA A 327 -29.46 -38.80 7.13
CA ALA A 327 -29.70 -40.07 7.83
C ALA A 327 -28.95 -40.05 9.17
N SER A 328 -29.70 -40.36 10.22
CA SER A 328 -29.35 -40.35 11.63
C SER A 328 -28.84 -41.71 12.11
N ASP A 329 -27.78 -41.70 12.90
CA ASP A 329 -27.46 -42.59 14.03
C ASP A 329 -26.06 -42.19 14.53
N ASP A 330 -25.64 -42.40 15.77
CA ASP A 330 -26.16 -42.19 17.12
C ASP A 330 -24.90 -42.22 18.01
N GLU A 331 -24.96 -41.52 19.15
CA GLU A 331 -24.17 -41.71 20.37
C GLU A 331 -22.65 -42.08 20.29
N SER A 332 -21.80 -41.14 20.74
CA SER A 332 -21.22 -41.27 22.10
C SER A 332 -20.41 -40.05 22.56
N MET A 333 -20.96 -39.39 23.58
CA MET A 333 -20.29 -38.83 24.76
C MET A 333 -18.92 -38.11 24.62
N LYS A 334 -18.94 -36.78 24.85
CA LYS A 334 -18.47 -36.19 26.12
C LYS A 334 -18.72 -34.68 26.22
N LYS A 335 -19.67 -34.31 27.08
CA LYS A 335 -19.80 -32.98 27.68
C LYS A 335 -18.49 -32.61 28.40
N LYS A 336 -17.90 -31.45 28.11
CA LYS A 336 -17.25 -30.57 29.12
C LYS A 336 -17.30 -29.10 28.70
N LEU A 337 -18.28 -28.42 29.29
CA LEU A 337 -18.20 -27.11 29.95
C LEU A 337 -17.27 -26.03 29.37
N LEU A 338 -17.93 -24.95 28.97
CA LEU A 338 -17.47 -23.56 28.97
C LEU A 338 -16.42 -23.30 30.07
N ARG A 339 -15.22 -22.87 29.68
CA ARG A 339 -14.24 -22.26 30.58
C ARG A 339 -13.74 -20.95 29.98
N ARG A 340 -14.17 -19.84 30.61
CA ARG A 340 -13.52 -18.52 30.58
C ARG A 340 -12.01 -18.69 30.84
N PRO A 341 -11.12 -18.02 30.08
CA PRO A 341 -9.76 -17.81 30.54
C PRO A 341 -9.76 -16.74 31.63
N SER A 342 -9.33 -17.12 32.83
CA SER A 342 -9.21 -16.24 33.99
C SER A 342 -8.09 -15.22 33.81
N LYS A 343 -8.32 -14.01 34.33
CA LYS A 343 -7.29 -13.03 34.66
C LYS A 343 -6.17 -13.69 35.49
N LYS A 344 -4.99 -13.84 34.89
CA LYS A 344 -3.65 -13.84 35.52
C LYS A 344 -2.65 -14.26 34.45
N PHE A 345 -2.12 -13.29 33.71
CA PHE A 345 -0.74 -13.21 33.21
C PHE A 345 -0.54 -11.82 32.55
N VAL A 346 -0.99 -10.78 33.26
CA VAL A 346 -0.52 -9.41 33.07
C VAL A 346 0.47 -9.17 34.19
N ALA A 347 1.72 -9.55 33.97
CA ALA A 347 2.93 -9.14 34.71
C ALA A 347 4.02 -10.17 34.38
N LYS A 348 4.69 -9.97 33.24
CA LYS A 348 6.04 -10.48 32.92
C LYS A 348 6.51 -10.06 31.52
N SER A 349 5.63 -9.55 30.66
CA SER A 349 6.03 -8.94 29.37
C SER A 349 6.37 -7.44 29.43
N LEU A 350 6.08 -6.76 30.56
CA LEU A 350 6.43 -5.35 30.77
C LEU A 350 7.77 -5.12 31.48
N LEU A 351 8.46 -6.17 31.94
CA LEU A 351 9.78 -6.04 32.60
C LEU A 351 10.98 -6.32 31.69
N LEU A 352 10.77 -6.86 30.48
CA LEU A 352 11.85 -7.06 29.51
C LEU A 352 11.97 -5.94 28.47
N LEU A 353 10.94 -5.09 28.33
CA LEU A 353 10.98 -3.92 27.45
C LEU A 353 11.27 -2.61 28.22
N GLY A 354 11.07 -2.59 29.54
CA GLY A 354 11.44 -1.47 30.42
C GLY A 354 12.92 -1.45 30.85
N GLY A 355 13.62 -2.58 30.79
CA GLY A 355 15.02 -2.69 31.22
C GLY A 355 16.07 -2.33 30.15
N VAL A 356 15.69 -2.30 28.87
CA VAL A 356 16.62 -2.03 27.75
C VAL A 356 16.65 -0.55 27.36
N ILE A 357 15.67 0.24 27.80
CA ILE A 357 15.62 1.69 27.52
C ILE A 357 16.27 2.52 28.65
N TYR A 358 16.50 1.94 29.84
CA TYR A 358 17.12 2.66 30.96
C TYR A 358 18.67 2.56 31.02
N LEU A 359 19.28 1.58 30.33
CA LEU A 359 20.75 1.40 30.37
C LEU A 359 21.51 2.01 29.18
N SER A 360 20.82 2.67 28.24
CA SER A 360 21.48 3.35 27.11
C SER A 360 21.70 4.85 27.31
N ARG A 361 21.34 5.40 28.49
CA ARG A 361 21.55 6.82 28.84
C ARG A 361 22.56 7.09 29.95
N ALA A 362 23.28 6.08 30.43
CA ALA A 362 24.39 6.27 31.36
C ALA A 362 25.64 5.52 30.83
N HIS A 363 26.58 6.29 30.28
CA HIS A 363 27.90 5.86 29.77
C HIS A 363 27.92 4.97 28.51
N SER A 364 28.19 5.62 27.37
CA SER A 364 28.35 5.06 26.01
C SER A 364 29.50 4.05 25.84
N ALA A 365 30.29 3.75 26.86
CA ALA A 365 31.43 2.83 26.77
C ALA A 365 31.13 1.39 27.24
N LEU A 366 30.03 1.16 27.99
CA LEU A 366 29.73 -0.16 28.57
C LEU A 366 28.83 -1.02 27.66
N GLY A 367 27.85 -0.41 26.98
CA GLY A 367 26.96 -1.10 26.03
C GLY A 367 27.69 -1.72 24.83
N GLY A 368 28.75 -1.07 24.36
CA GLY A 368 29.63 -1.61 23.33
C GLY A 368 30.41 -2.85 23.82
N LYS A 369 30.93 -2.80 25.06
CA LYS A 369 31.70 -3.92 25.66
C LYS A 369 30.84 -5.15 25.90
N VAL A 370 29.60 -4.99 26.34
CA VAL A 370 28.65 -6.10 26.53
C VAL A 370 28.27 -6.74 25.19
N THR A 371 28.07 -5.94 24.15
CA THR A 371 27.76 -6.45 22.81
C THR A 371 28.95 -7.22 22.21
N VAL A 372 30.17 -6.70 22.36
CA VAL A 372 31.41 -7.38 21.92
C VAL A 372 31.65 -8.65 22.74
N ALA A 373 31.45 -8.63 24.05
CA ALA A 373 31.58 -9.81 24.91
C ALA A 373 30.56 -10.90 24.55
N TYR A 374 29.31 -10.52 24.21
CA TYR A 374 28.28 -11.44 23.74
C TYR A 374 28.63 -12.06 22.38
N ILE A 375 29.15 -11.27 21.44
CA ILE A 375 29.60 -11.77 20.14
C ILE A 375 30.81 -12.71 20.30
N LEU A 376 31.79 -12.34 21.13
CA LEU A 376 32.98 -13.17 21.40
C LEU A 376 32.64 -14.48 22.12
N THR A 377 31.71 -14.48 23.08
CA THR A 377 31.24 -15.72 23.73
C THR A 377 30.44 -16.61 22.79
N LYS A 378 29.67 -16.03 21.85
CA LYS A 378 28.96 -16.80 20.83
C LYS A 378 29.89 -17.39 19.76
N LEU A 379 30.97 -16.68 19.42
CA LEU A 379 32.01 -17.17 18.52
C LEU A 379 32.88 -18.25 19.19
N ARG A 380 33.20 -18.11 20.48
CA ARG A 380 33.91 -19.14 21.26
C ARG A 380 33.11 -20.44 21.36
N LYS A 381 31.79 -20.35 21.60
CA LYS A 381 30.88 -21.51 21.58
C LYS A 381 30.77 -22.21 20.22
N ARG A 382 31.13 -21.54 19.13
CA ARG A 382 31.18 -22.12 17.77
C ARG A 382 32.52 -22.77 17.45
N GLY A 383 33.60 -22.32 18.09
CA GLY A 383 34.92 -22.96 18.03
C GLY A 383 34.99 -24.25 18.85
N ASP A 384 34.39 -24.28 20.04
CA ASP A 384 34.38 -25.47 20.90
C ASP A 384 33.46 -26.60 20.39
N SER A 385 32.55 -26.29 19.46
CA SER A 385 31.70 -27.30 18.78
C SER A 385 32.34 -27.93 17.55
N SER A 386 33.52 -27.48 17.10
CA SER A 386 34.22 -28.05 15.94
C SER A 386 35.39 -28.96 16.31
N SER A 387 35.65 -29.20 17.60
CA SER A 387 36.76 -30.02 18.10
C SER A 387 36.31 -31.30 18.82
N GLN A 388 35.06 -31.75 18.63
CA GLN A 388 34.59 -33.07 19.10
C GLN A 388 34.00 -33.88 17.94
N SER A 389 34.86 -34.39 17.08
CA SER A 389 34.61 -35.62 16.34
C SER A 389 35.95 -36.29 16.01
N SER A 390 36.07 -37.54 16.49
CA SER A 390 37.18 -38.51 16.38
C SER A 390 38.27 -38.37 17.47
N PRO A 391 38.71 -39.48 18.12
CA PRO A 391 38.88 -40.82 17.53
C PRO A 391 38.35 -42.02 18.35
N SER A 392 38.04 -43.11 17.63
CA SER A 392 38.40 -44.51 17.90
C SER A 392 38.42 -45.25 16.57
#